data_AF-A0AAD9GHU7-F1
#
_entry.id   AF-A0AAD9GHU7-F1
#
_cell.length_a   1.000
_cell.length_b   1.000
_cell.length_c   1.000
_cell.angle_alpha   90.00
_cell.angle_beta   90.00
_cell.angle_gamma   90.00
#
_symmetry.space_group_name_H-M   'P 1'
#
loop_
_entity.id
_entity.type
_entity.pdbx_description
1 polymer ?
#
loop_
_entity_poly.entity_id
_entity_poly.type
_entity_poly.pdbx_seq_one_letter_code
_entity_poly.pdbx_strand_id
1 'polypeptide(L)'
;MCGRLTKAFPDPSSRRLLVSNNFYTRHNLARTLPTFTDGEMEMLGTVRIPLQGKWIGSELDAAKSRMDAASRGSWELIAAINVPPGWEKLQEAHKRAQKKLPPQQQTSYTPPITITNKAGYIVFRDKRTVVFYTNDLAGTPSQRVLRGDSAEANWLCHGLASLSRWTGDHILHRQTFQVPTSIVAYNLLMNSVDRVDQLRSTNPIRRKEKRLSMSILTWTIDLALINVFALFQKIAGVQASRVKLREFKRRVAESLTPVQSMHMENARGAQPAPTEPINNVLGADENLHVITPKLKGEFNRETHVLFVLT
;
A
#
# COMPACT_ATOMS: atom_id res chain seq x y z
N MET A 1 -4.00 8.06 -3.23
CA MET A 1 -5.11 8.51 -4.09
C MET A 1 -6.22 7.47 -3.99
N CYS A 2 -7.31 7.78 -3.31
CA CYS A 2 -8.54 7.01 -3.41
C CYS A 2 -9.37 7.70 -4.50
N GLY A 3 -9.55 7.05 -5.65
CA GLY A 3 -10.49 7.55 -6.66
C GLY A 3 -11.90 7.54 -6.07
N ARG A 4 -12.78 8.42 -6.59
CA ARG A 4 -14.20 8.39 -6.25
C ARG A 4 -14.76 7.02 -6.68
N LEU A 5 -14.95 6.11 -5.73
CA LEU A 5 -15.62 4.85 -5.97
C LEU A 5 -17.11 5.15 -5.98
N THR A 6 -17.70 5.13 -7.17
CA THR A 6 -19.13 5.32 -7.36
C THR A 6 -19.89 4.01 -7.12
N LYS A 7 -21.15 4.12 -6.71
CA LYS A 7 -22.14 3.03 -6.52
C LYS A 7 -22.38 2.12 -7.73
N ALA A 8 -21.61 2.25 -8.82
CA ALA A 8 -21.77 1.44 -10.02
C ALA A 8 -21.50 -0.06 -9.76
N PHE A 9 -20.67 -0.37 -8.75
CA PHE A 9 -20.33 -1.74 -8.37
C PHE A 9 -20.28 -1.86 -6.85
N PRO A 10 -21.43 -1.91 -6.16
CA PRO A 10 -21.44 -2.07 -4.70
C PRO A 10 -20.85 -3.43 -4.33
N ASP A 11 -20.07 -3.46 -3.25
CA ASP A 11 -19.66 -4.73 -2.67
C ASP A 11 -20.88 -5.43 -2.07
N PRO A 12 -21.08 -6.75 -2.24
CA PRO A 12 -22.22 -7.46 -1.64
C PRO A 12 -22.30 -7.32 -0.12
N SER A 13 -21.16 -7.14 0.57
CA SER A 13 -21.11 -6.88 2.00
C SER A 13 -21.32 -5.41 2.37
N SER A 14 -21.32 -4.52 1.37
CA SER A 14 -21.33 -3.05 1.51
C SER A 14 -20.19 -2.49 2.37
N ARG A 15 -19.11 -3.27 2.56
CA ARG A 15 -17.95 -2.86 3.37
C ARG A 15 -16.65 -3.12 2.62
N ARG A 16 -15.84 -2.07 2.50
CA ARG A 16 -14.50 -2.14 1.91
C ARG A 16 -13.50 -1.62 2.93
N LEU A 17 -12.37 -2.31 3.05
CA LEU A 17 -11.33 -1.95 4.02
C LEU A 17 -10.09 -1.43 3.30
N LEU A 18 -9.73 -0.18 3.56
CA LEU A 18 -8.46 0.42 3.18
C LEU A 18 -7.40 0.07 4.22
N VAL A 19 -6.58 -0.92 3.91
CA VAL A 19 -5.44 -1.30 4.75
C VAL A 19 -4.21 -0.48 4.36
N SER A 20 -3.62 0.23 5.32
CA SER A 20 -2.48 1.11 5.03
C SER A 20 -1.38 1.08 6.11
N ASN A 21 -0.17 1.46 5.72
CA ASN A 21 0.94 1.59 6.66
C ASN A 21 0.84 2.87 7.52
N ASN A 22 1.81 3.04 8.41
CA ASN A 22 1.88 4.18 9.31
C ASN A 22 2.13 5.55 8.65
N PHE A 23 2.53 5.56 7.38
CA PHE A 23 2.69 6.80 6.64
C PHE A 23 1.33 7.41 6.29
N TYR A 24 0.39 6.57 5.84
CA TYR A 24 -0.93 7.02 5.36
C TYR A 24 -2.03 6.98 6.44
N THR A 25 -1.88 6.18 7.50
CA THR A 25 -2.95 6.03 8.50
C THR A 25 -3.07 7.26 9.40
N ARG A 26 -4.19 7.98 9.30
CA ARG A 26 -4.52 9.17 10.11
C ARG A 26 -6.01 9.20 10.43
N HIS A 27 -6.36 9.58 11.67
CA HIS A 27 -7.75 9.73 12.09
C HIS A 27 -8.56 10.67 11.18
N ASN A 28 -7.98 11.82 10.82
CA ASN A 28 -8.65 12.80 9.96
C ASN A 28 -8.95 12.24 8.55
N LEU A 29 -8.05 11.45 7.98
CA LEU A 29 -8.26 10.83 6.67
C LEU A 29 -9.36 9.77 6.76
N ALA A 30 -9.32 8.91 7.78
CA ALA A 30 -10.34 7.91 7.99
C ALA A 30 -11.73 8.52 8.21
N ARG A 31 -11.82 9.65 8.93
CA ARG A 31 -13.09 10.37 9.15
C ARG A 31 -13.68 10.93 7.86
N THR A 32 -12.84 11.39 6.93
CA THR A 32 -13.32 11.96 5.67
C THR A 32 -13.55 10.89 4.60
N LEU A 33 -12.94 9.70 4.73
CA LEU A 33 -13.04 8.61 3.77
C LEU A 33 -14.50 8.23 3.46
N PRO A 34 -15.40 7.97 4.44
CA PRO A 34 -16.81 7.71 4.18
C PRO A 34 -17.51 8.77 3.33
N THR A 35 -17.15 10.06 3.47
CA THR A 35 -17.76 11.14 2.69
C THR A 35 -17.42 11.06 1.20
N PHE A 36 -16.24 10.56 0.85
CA PHE A 36 -15.79 10.44 -0.54
C PHE A 36 -16.14 9.08 -1.18
N THR A 37 -16.57 8.11 -0.37
CA THR A 37 -16.82 6.73 -0.78
C THR A 37 -18.25 6.29 -0.47
N ASP A 38 -19.18 7.24 -0.29
CA ASP A 38 -20.59 7.00 0.05
C ASP A 38 -20.79 6.05 1.25
N GLY A 39 -19.88 6.09 2.22
CA GLY A 39 -19.90 5.24 3.41
C GLY A 39 -19.41 3.80 3.20
N GLU A 40 -18.94 3.43 2.01
CA GLU A 40 -18.52 2.05 1.73
C GLU A 40 -17.14 1.70 2.31
N MET A 41 -16.25 2.67 2.46
CA MET A 41 -14.85 2.42 2.85
C MET A 41 -14.55 2.82 4.28
N GLU A 42 -13.96 1.88 5.00
CA GLU A 42 -13.33 2.11 6.29
C GLU A 42 -11.80 1.93 6.18
N MET A 43 -11.07 2.43 7.17
CA MET A 43 -9.62 2.38 7.24
C MET A 43 -9.16 1.47 8.37
N LEU A 44 -8.08 0.73 8.10
CA LEU A 44 -7.31 -0.01 9.07
C LEU A 44 -5.82 0.21 8.80
N GLY A 45 -5.04 0.44 9.85
CA GLY A 45 -3.60 0.53 9.65
C GLY A 45 -2.82 0.75 10.92
N THR A 46 -1.51 0.56 10.86
CA THR A 46 -0.61 0.96 11.96
C THR A 46 -0.47 2.47 12.02
N VAL A 47 -0.19 3.05 13.18
CA VAL A 47 0.05 4.49 13.32
C VAL A 47 1.36 4.81 14.01
N ARG A 48 1.89 6.02 13.75
CA ARG A 48 2.94 6.64 14.59
C ARG A 48 2.27 7.58 15.58
N ILE A 49 2.48 7.37 16.88
CA ILE A 49 1.85 8.18 17.94
C ILE A 49 2.09 9.69 17.75
N PRO A 50 3.31 10.17 17.42
CA PRO A 50 3.55 11.61 17.22
C PRO A 50 2.71 12.25 16.11
N LEU A 51 2.15 11.45 15.20
CA LEU A 51 1.38 11.93 14.05
C LEU A 51 -0.13 11.86 14.26
N GLN A 52 -0.61 11.40 15.42
CA GLN A 52 -2.05 11.32 15.72
C GLN A 52 -2.62 12.60 16.35
N GLY A 53 -1.79 13.62 16.55
CA GLY A 53 -2.20 14.89 17.12
C GLY A 53 -2.08 14.91 18.64
N LYS A 54 -1.94 16.12 19.19
CA LYS A 54 -1.58 16.34 20.59
C LYS A 54 -2.62 15.84 21.61
N TRP A 55 -3.88 15.74 21.21
CA TRP A 55 -4.99 15.46 22.12
C TRP A 55 -5.14 13.97 22.47
N ILE A 56 -4.70 13.10 21.58
CA ILE A 56 -4.72 11.64 21.78
C ILE A 56 -3.31 11.09 22.05
N GLY A 57 -2.26 11.83 21.70
CA GLY A 57 -0.86 11.41 21.85
C GLY A 57 -0.51 10.99 23.27
N SER A 58 -0.83 11.81 24.28
CA SER A 58 -0.54 11.48 25.69
C SER A 58 -1.23 10.22 26.19
N GLU A 59 -2.48 10.00 25.75
CA GLU A 59 -3.25 8.80 26.09
C GLU A 59 -2.62 7.56 25.44
N LEU A 60 -2.21 7.67 24.17
CA LEU A 60 -1.52 6.60 23.43
C LEU A 60 -0.12 6.30 24.00
N ASP A 61 0.61 7.31 24.46
CA ASP A 61 1.92 7.12 25.10
C ASP A 61 1.77 6.44 26.47
N ALA A 62 0.77 6.83 27.26
CA ALA A 62 0.43 6.15 28.51
C ALA A 62 0.02 4.69 28.26
N ALA A 63 -0.84 4.46 27.26
CA ALA A 63 -1.25 3.14 26.81
C ALA A 63 -0.06 2.28 26.36
N LYS A 64 0.79 2.84 25.51
CA LYS A 64 2.03 2.20 25.06
C LYS A 64 2.93 1.81 26.22
N SER A 65 3.08 2.67 27.23
CA SER A 65 3.89 2.41 28.41
C SER A 65 3.33 1.25 29.24
N ARG A 66 2.01 1.19 29.44
CA ARG A 66 1.34 0.05 30.09
C ARG A 66 1.54 -1.24 29.29
N MET A 67 1.38 -1.20 27.98
CA MET A 67 1.53 -2.37 27.11
C MET A 67 2.99 -2.83 26.98
N ASP A 68 3.98 -1.94 27.04
CA ASP A 68 5.39 -2.32 27.05
C ASP A 68 5.77 -3.14 28.30
N ALA A 69 5.10 -2.90 29.43
CA ALA A 69 5.24 -3.67 30.66
C ALA A 69 4.35 -4.93 30.71
N ALA A 70 3.36 -5.05 29.82
CA ALA A 70 2.43 -6.17 29.79
C ALA A 70 3.05 -7.42 29.12
N SER A 71 2.41 -8.57 29.35
CA SER A 71 2.75 -9.81 28.67
C SER A 71 2.54 -9.71 27.16
N ARG A 72 3.35 -10.43 26.37
CA ARG A 72 3.11 -10.58 24.92
C ARG A 72 1.73 -11.19 24.69
N GLY A 73 0.97 -10.63 23.75
CA GLY A 73 -0.42 -10.99 23.49
C GLY A 73 -1.44 -10.02 24.10
N SER A 74 -1.04 -9.25 25.13
CA SER A 74 -1.93 -8.26 25.75
C SER A 74 -2.24 -7.10 24.81
N TRP A 75 -3.42 -6.51 24.96
CA TRP A 75 -3.84 -5.36 24.20
C TRP A 75 -4.89 -4.53 24.96
N GLU A 76 -5.09 -3.30 24.51
CA GLU A 76 -6.16 -2.40 24.96
C GLU A 76 -6.72 -1.59 23.79
N LEU A 77 -7.97 -1.15 23.92
CA LEU A 77 -8.67 -0.31 22.95
C LEU A 77 -8.79 1.11 23.50
N ILE A 78 -8.26 2.07 22.76
CA ILE A 78 -8.34 3.50 23.07
C ILE A 78 -9.32 4.14 22.10
N ALA A 79 -10.37 4.77 22.60
CA ALA A 79 -11.35 5.44 21.77
C ALA A 79 -10.70 6.59 20.98
N ALA A 80 -11.00 6.71 19.69
CA ALA A 80 -10.59 7.88 18.94
C ALA A 80 -11.42 9.08 19.39
N ILE A 81 -10.82 10.28 19.37
CA ILE A 81 -11.49 11.49 19.82
C ILE A 81 -11.53 12.53 18.70
N ASN A 82 -12.64 13.23 18.62
CA ASN A 82 -12.80 14.42 17.82
C ASN A 82 -12.58 15.65 18.69
N VAL A 83 -11.88 16.62 18.11
CA VAL A 83 -11.80 17.98 18.62
C VAL A 83 -12.57 18.88 17.65
N PRO A 84 -13.39 19.82 18.14
CA PRO A 84 -14.14 20.71 17.28
C PRO A 84 -13.25 21.47 16.30
N PRO A 85 -13.75 21.75 15.09
CA PRO A 85 -13.05 22.62 14.16
C PRO A 85 -12.83 24.00 14.80
N GLY A 86 -11.65 24.58 14.59
CA GLY A 86 -11.30 25.91 15.12
C GLY A 86 -10.98 25.93 16.62
N TRP A 87 -10.65 24.78 17.22
CA TRP A 87 -10.21 24.71 18.61
C TRP A 87 -8.98 25.59 18.88
N GLU A 88 -8.18 25.91 17.88
CA GLU A 88 -7.04 26.82 17.97
C GLU A 88 -7.50 28.22 18.42
N LYS A 89 -8.59 28.74 17.81
CA LYS A 89 -9.16 30.03 18.18
C LYS A 89 -9.71 30.01 19.61
N LEU A 90 -10.36 28.92 20.01
CA LEU A 90 -10.84 28.74 21.38
C LEU A 90 -9.68 28.68 22.38
N GLN A 91 -8.59 28.00 22.03
CA GLN A 91 -7.39 27.95 22.86
C GLN A 91 -6.72 29.32 22.99
N GLU A 92 -6.64 30.10 21.91
CA GLU A 92 -6.11 31.47 21.96
C GLU A 92 -6.98 32.39 22.80
N ALA A 93 -8.31 32.32 22.65
CA ALA A 93 -9.24 33.07 23.47
C ALA A 93 -9.09 32.72 24.96
N HIS A 94 -8.97 31.44 25.30
CA HIS A 94 -8.67 30.98 26.66
C HIS A 94 -7.35 31.55 27.16
N LYS A 95 -6.26 31.43 26.39
CA LYS A 95 -4.95 32.00 26.77
C LYS A 95 -5.01 33.50 27.03
N ARG A 96 -5.78 34.26 26.23
CA ARG A 96 -5.97 35.71 26.44
C ARG A 96 -6.75 36.00 27.73
N ALA A 97 -7.76 35.20 28.06
CA ALA A 97 -8.50 35.30 29.31
C ALA A 97 -7.61 34.95 30.52
N GLN A 98 -6.83 33.88 30.43
CA GLN A 98 -5.92 33.43 31.50
C GLN A 98 -4.84 34.46 31.84
N LYS A 99 -4.32 35.19 30.84
CA LYS A 99 -3.36 36.29 31.07
C LYS A 99 -3.90 37.42 31.96
N LYS A 100 -5.23 37.56 32.10
CA LYS A 100 -5.85 38.57 32.97
C LYS A 100 -6.01 38.10 34.42
N LEU A 101 -5.82 36.81 34.68
CA LEU A 101 -5.97 36.22 36.01
C LEU A 101 -4.61 36.15 36.74
N PRO A 102 -4.60 36.27 38.08
CA PRO A 102 -3.42 36.01 38.88
C PRO A 102 -2.83 34.61 38.59
N PRO A 103 -1.49 34.42 38.61
CA PRO A 103 -0.85 33.16 38.24
C PRO A 103 -1.41 31.92 38.96
N GLN A 104 -1.81 32.08 40.23
CA GLN A 104 -2.37 31.01 41.06
C GLN A 104 -3.76 30.52 40.61
N GLN A 105 -4.47 31.33 39.81
CA GLN A 105 -5.80 31.01 39.28
C GLN A 105 -5.75 30.56 37.81
N GLN A 106 -4.56 30.54 37.19
CA GLN A 106 -4.46 30.20 35.78
C GLN A 106 -4.66 28.69 35.55
N THR A 107 -5.49 28.34 34.57
CA THR A 107 -5.79 26.95 34.21
C THR A 107 -5.36 26.63 32.78
N SER A 108 -4.94 25.39 32.56
CA SER A 108 -4.65 24.89 31.21
C SER A 108 -5.93 24.78 30.39
N TYR A 109 -5.84 25.03 29.09
CA TYR A 109 -6.96 24.88 28.19
C TYR A 109 -7.27 23.39 27.94
N THR A 110 -8.46 22.95 28.32
CA THR A 110 -8.99 21.63 27.98
C THR A 110 -10.07 21.79 26.92
N PRO A 111 -9.85 21.30 25.68
CA PRO A 111 -10.86 21.39 24.64
C PRO A 111 -12.05 20.49 24.98
N PRO A 112 -13.27 20.87 24.59
CA PRO A 112 -14.37 19.92 24.51
C PRO A 112 -13.99 18.82 23.52
N ILE A 113 -14.05 17.58 23.98
CA ILE A 113 -13.60 16.38 23.29
C ILE A 113 -14.76 15.38 23.24
N THR A 114 -15.02 14.84 22.06
CA THR A 114 -16.08 13.84 21.86
C THR A 114 -15.47 12.54 21.36
N ILE A 115 -15.99 11.40 21.81
CA ILE A 115 -15.57 10.10 21.28
C ILE A 115 -16.06 9.98 19.83
N THR A 116 -15.18 9.57 18.92
CA THR A 116 -15.52 9.38 17.52
C THR A 116 -16.33 8.10 17.34
N ASN A 117 -17.44 8.21 16.62
CA ASN A 117 -18.31 7.08 16.29
C ASN A 117 -17.51 5.97 15.60
N LYS A 118 -17.62 4.75 16.13
CA LYS A 118 -17.01 3.51 15.57
C LYS A 118 -15.49 3.56 15.32
N ALA A 119 -14.75 4.44 15.99
CA ALA A 119 -13.32 4.58 15.76
C ALA A 119 -12.48 4.46 17.04
N GLY A 120 -11.31 3.85 16.88
CA GLY A 120 -10.39 3.63 17.98
C GLY A 120 -9.00 3.21 17.55
N TYR A 121 -8.13 3.11 18.55
CA TYR A 121 -6.77 2.65 18.45
C TYR A 121 -6.62 1.37 19.24
N ILE A 122 -6.02 0.34 18.63
CA ILE A 122 -5.72 -0.91 19.32
C ILE A 122 -4.22 -0.89 19.64
N VAL A 123 -3.89 -0.81 20.92
CA VAL A 123 -2.50 -0.86 21.39
C VAL A 123 -2.19 -2.30 21.76
N PHE A 124 -1.32 -2.94 20.99
CA PHE A 124 -1.05 -4.38 21.08
C PHE A 124 0.41 -4.64 21.42
N ARG A 125 0.63 -5.51 22.42
CA ARG A 125 1.95 -5.98 22.81
C ARG A 125 2.34 -7.24 22.04
N ASP A 126 3.11 -7.08 20.96
CA ASP A 126 3.83 -8.18 20.32
C ASP A 126 5.24 -8.32 20.94
N LYS A 127 6.29 -8.61 20.15
CA LYS A 127 7.69 -8.42 20.59
C LYS A 127 7.98 -6.96 20.98
N ARG A 128 7.32 -6.02 20.31
CA ARG A 128 7.29 -4.59 20.63
C ARG A 128 5.84 -4.14 20.61
N THR A 129 5.53 -3.07 21.32
CA THR A 129 4.19 -2.50 21.28
C THR A 129 3.94 -1.82 19.94
N VAL A 130 2.82 -2.16 19.31
CA VAL A 130 2.36 -1.63 18.03
C VAL A 130 0.98 -1.01 18.24
N VAL A 131 0.75 0.14 17.61
CA VAL A 131 -0.55 0.82 17.65
C VAL A 131 -1.21 0.70 16.28
N PHE A 132 -2.42 0.15 16.27
CA PHE A 132 -3.30 0.13 15.12
C PHE A 132 -4.38 1.19 15.29
N TYR A 133 -4.90 1.68 14.18
CA TYR A 133 -6.07 2.54 14.11
C TYR A 133 -7.12 1.85 13.23
N THR A 134 -8.38 1.99 13.61
CA THR A 134 -9.51 1.60 12.78
C THR A 134 -10.73 2.48 13.04
N ASN A 135 -11.53 2.73 12.00
CA ASN A 135 -12.89 3.28 12.10
C ASN A 135 -13.97 2.26 11.69
N ASP A 136 -13.61 0.98 11.64
CA ASP A 136 -14.53 -0.14 11.44
C ASP A 136 -14.82 -0.86 12.77
N LEU A 137 -15.05 -0.12 13.87
CA LEU A 137 -15.52 -0.79 15.11
C LEU A 137 -17.02 -1.13 14.99
N ALA A 138 -17.45 -2.19 15.68
CA ALA A 138 -18.86 -2.60 15.69
C ALA A 138 -19.80 -1.54 16.31
N GLY A 139 -19.27 -0.69 17.20
CA GLY A 139 -19.99 0.37 17.88
C GLY A 139 -19.06 1.47 18.39
N THR A 140 -19.61 2.41 19.17
CA THR A 140 -18.82 3.49 19.78
C THR A 140 -18.37 3.06 21.17
N PRO A 141 -17.07 3.16 21.50
CA PRO A 141 -16.59 2.90 22.86
C PRO A 141 -17.31 3.73 23.91
N SER A 142 -17.75 3.10 24.99
CA SER A 142 -18.41 3.74 26.14
C SER A 142 -17.46 4.65 26.93
N GLN A 143 -16.16 4.32 26.91
CA GLN A 143 -15.10 5.03 27.62
C GLN A 143 -13.84 5.18 26.77
N ARG A 144 -12.94 6.06 27.22
CA ARG A 144 -11.69 6.36 26.51
C ARG A 144 -10.74 5.18 26.39
N VAL A 145 -10.67 4.35 27.42
CA VAL A 145 -9.71 3.25 27.52
C VAL A 145 -10.48 2.01 27.93
N LEU A 146 -10.57 1.02 27.05
CA LEU A 146 -11.16 -0.27 27.32
C LEU A 146 -10.04 -1.31 27.39
N ARG A 147 -10.05 -2.12 28.46
CA ARG A 147 -9.11 -3.23 28.58
C ARG A 147 -9.47 -4.33 27.57
N GLY A 148 -8.46 -5.01 27.02
CA GLY A 148 -8.67 -6.07 26.03
C GLY A 148 -9.34 -7.34 26.57
N ASP A 149 -9.50 -7.48 27.89
CA ASP A 149 -10.27 -8.56 28.53
C ASP A 149 -11.76 -8.20 28.70
N SER A 150 -12.15 -6.95 28.44
CA SER A 150 -13.54 -6.53 28.56
C SER A 150 -14.40 -7.08 27.41
N ALA A 151 -15.63 -7.51 27.74
CA ALA A 151 -16.60 -7.98 26.75
C ALA A 151 -16.91 -6.91 25.70
N GLU A 152 -16.96 -5.65 26.12
CA GLU A 152 -17.17 -4.51 25.23
C GLU A 152 -16.04 -4.36 24.21
N ALA A 153 -14.77 -4.36 24.64
CA ALA A 153 -13.64 -4.25 23.72
C ALA A 153 -13.62 -5.39 22.69
N ASN A 154 -13.88 -6.62 23.15
CA ASN A 154 -13.95 -7.80 22.29
C ASN A 154 -15.05 -7.65 21.24
N TRP A 155 -16.26 -7.25 21.64
CA TRP A 155 -17.37 -7.03 20.72
C TRP A 155 -17.09 -5.88 19.73
N LEU A 156 -16.58 -4.75 20.22
CA LEU A 156 -16.24 -3.59 19.39
C LEU A 156 -15.21 -3.91 18.30
N CYS A 157 -14.27 -4.82 18.57
CA CYS A 157 -13.24 -5.25 17.62
C CYS A 157 -13.67 -6.41 16.70
N HIS A 158 -14.97 -6.69 16.58
CA HIS A 158 -15.53 -7.84 15.84
C HIS A 158 -14.99 -9.19 16.32
N GLY A 159 -14.83 -9.31 17.64
CA GLY A 159 -14.34 -10.52 18.29
C GLY A 159 -12.80 -10.66 18.28
N LEU A 160 -12.37 -11.86 18.67
CA LEU A 160 -10.98 -12.25 18.73
C LEU A 160 -10.69 -13.33 17.69
N ALA A 161 -9.49 -13.28 17.13
CA ALA A 161 -8.97 -14.26 16.21
C ALA A 161 -7.59 -14.75 16.65
N SER A 162 -7.25 -15.97 16.26
CA SER A 162 -5.98 -16.60 16.61
C SER A 162 -4.85 -16.04 15.75
N LEU A 163 -3.80 -15.53 16.40
CA LEU A 163 -2.57 -15.09 15.77
C LEU A 163 -1.40 -15.96 16.26
N SER A 164 -0.86 -16.80 15.39
CA SER A 164 0.31 -17.61 15.70
C SER A 164 1.60 -16.84 15.43
N ARG A 165 2.49 -16.74 16.43
CA ARG A 165 3.81 -16.11 16.31
C ARG A 165 4.90 -17.03 16.84
N TRP A 166 6.08 -16.88 16.26
CA TRP A 166 7.30 -17.43 16.85
C TRP A 166 7.65 -16.63 18.12
N THR A 167 7.85 -17.33 19.23
CA THR A 167 8.18 -16.76 20.54
C THR A 167 9.48 -17.35 21.08
N GLY A 168 10.34 -16.48 21.62
CA GLY A 168 11.63 -16.86 22.19
C GLY A 168 12.72 -17.20 21.16
N ASP A 169 13.78 -17.83 21.67
CA ASP A 169 14.96 -18.27 20.91
C ASP A 169 14.80 -19.68 20.32
N HIS A 170 13.74 -20.39 20.73
CA HIS A 170 13.46 -21.75 20.26
C HIS A 170 12.66 -21.72 18.96
N ILE A 171 13.35 -21.98 17.86
CA ILE A 171 12.89 -21.90 16.46
C ILE A 171 11.72 -22.86 16.13
N LEU A 172 11.32 -23.76 17.04
CA LEU A 172 10.44 -24.90 16.72
C LEU A 172 8.98 -24.80 17.22
N HIS A 173 8.61 -23.83 18.06
CA HIS A 173 7.21 -23.70 18.52
C HIS A 173 6.61 -22.32 18.25
N ARG A 174 5.38 -22.31 17.72
CA ARG A 174 4.56 -21.10 17.59
C ARG A 174 3.62 -21.02 18.77
N GLN A 175 3.62 -19.88 19.46
CA GLN A 175 2.58 -19.56 20.43
C GLN A 175 1.41 -18.90 19.70
N THR A 176 0.20 -19.27 20.10
CA THR A 176 -1.03 -18.66 19.58
C THR A 176 -1.56 -17.66 20.59
N PHE A 177 -1.89 -16.46 20.11
CA PHE A 177 -2.48 -15.38 20.88
C PHE A 177 -3.91 -15.13 20.39
N GLN A 178 -4.84 -14.88 21.31
CA GLN A 178 -6.16 -14.34 20.95
C GLN A 178 -6.05 -12.82 20.88
N VAL A 179 -6.23 -12.26 19.68
CA VAL A 179 -6.07 -10.83 19.42
C VAL A 179 -7.27 -10.29 18.65
N PRO A 180 -7.52 -8.98 18.66
CA PRO A 180 -8.58 -8.36 17.86
C PRO A 180 -8.52 -8.80 16.39
N THR A 181 -9.69 -9.11 15.81
CA THR A 181 -9.81 -9.53 14.40
C THR A 181 -9.15 -8.53 13.45
N SER A 182 -9.21 -7.22 13.75
CA SER A 182 -8.54 -6.17 12.98
C SER A 182 -7.02 -6.35 12.87
N ILE A 183 -6.34 -6.88 13.89
CA ILE A 183 -4.89 -7.14 13.82
C ILE A 183 -4.59 -8.29 12.87
N VAL A 184 -5.41 -9.33 12.87
CA VAL A 184 -5.27 -10.47 11.95
C VAL A 184 -5.56 -10.02 10.52
N ALA A 185 -6.63 -9.26 10.30
CA ALA A 185 -6.95 -8.66 9.01
C ALA A 185 -5.79 -7.79 8.48
N TYR A 186 -5.20 -6.95 9.32
CA TYR A 186 -4.03 -6.16 8.96
C TYR A 186 -2.86 -7.05 8.51
N ASN A 187 -2.49 -8.06 9.31
CA ASN A 187 -1.36 -8.95 8.97
C ASN A 187 -1.57 -9.71 7.66
N LEU A 188 -2.81 -10.09 7.35
CA LEU A 188 -3.16 -10.78 6.10
C LEU A 188 -3.04 -9.86 4.89
N LEU A 189 -3.51 -8.62 5.01
CA LEU A 189 -3.71 -7.72 3.88
C LEU A 189 -2.56 -6.73 3.64
N MET A 190 -1.80 -6.35 4.66
CA MET A 190 -0.79 -5.29 4.59
C MET A 190 0.27 -5.54 3.51
N ASN A 191 0.62 -6.80 3.26
CA ASN A 191 1.65 -7.16 2.28
C ASN A 191 1.11 -7.33 0.85
N SER A 192 -0.15 -6.97 0.57
CA SER A 192 -0.77 -7.22 -0.74
C SER A 192 -0.07 -6.46 -1.86
N VAL A 193 0.28 -5.19 -1.62
CA VAL A 193 0.99 -4.36 -2.61
C VAL A 193 2.41 -4.90 -2.82
N ASP A 194 3.12 -5.23 -1.75
CA ASP A 194 4.47 -5.79 -1.82
C ASP A 194 4.49 -7.13 -2.56
N ARG A 195 3.45 -7.96 -2.40
CA ARG A 195 3.29 -9.21 -3.16
C ARG A 195 3.14 -8.96 -4.65
N VAL A 196 2.37 -7.95 -5.05
CA VAL A 196 2.25 -7.56 -6.46
C VAL A 196 3.60 -7.07 -6.99
N ASP A 197 4.33 -6.27 -6.21
CA ASP A 197 5.65 -5.80 -6.61
C ASP A 197 6.69 -6.93 -6.69
N GLN A 198 6.64 -7.89 -5.77
CA GLN A 198 7.45 -9.09 -5.80
C GLN A 198 7.12 -9.97 -7.02
N LEU A 199 5.83 -10.15 -7.31
CA LEU A 199 5.39 -10.91 -8.48
C LEU A 199 5.86 -10.26 -9.79
N ARG A 200 5.83 -8.92 -9.85
CA ARG A 200 6.35 -8.12 -10.95
C ARG A 200 7.86 -8.27 -11.11
N SER A 201 8.61 -8.13 -10.01
CA SER A 201 10.08 -8.17 -10.04
C SER A 201 10.68 -9.55 -10.35
N THR A 202 9.95 -10.64 -10.09
CA THR A 202 10.40 -12.01 -10.41
C THR A 202 10.21 -12.40 -11.88
N ASN A 203 9.35 -11.69 -12.63
CA ASN A 203 9.11 -11.94 -14.06
C ASN A 203 9.10 -10.62 -14.87
N PRO A 204 10.16 -9.80 -14.80
CA PRO A 204 10.13 -8.47 -15.35
C PRO A 204 10.22 -8.49 -16.88
N ILE A 205 9.39 -7.69 -17.55
CA ILE A 205 9.55 -7.37 -18.98
C ILE A 205 10.60 -6.25 -19.17
N ARG A 206 11.06 -5.66 -18.05
CA ARG A 206 11.97 -4.53 -18.00
C ARG A 206 13.30 -4.84 -18.71
N ARG A 207 13.68 -3.94 -19.62
CA ARG A 207 15.01 -3.84 -20.22
C ARG A 207 15.76 -2.63 -19.63
N LYS A 208 17.07 -2.56 -19.86
CA LYS A 208 17.92 -1.45 -19.39
C LYS A 208 17.67 -0.21 -20.25
N GLU A 209 16.68 0.58 -19.85
CA GLU A 209 16.21 1.72 -20.62
C GLU A 209 16.65 3.04 -19.99
N LYS A 210 17.16 3.97 -20.81
CA LYS A 210 17.52 5.34 -20.37
C LYS A 210 16.30 6.25 -20.25
N ARG A 211 15.22 5.96 -20.99
CA ARG A 211 14.03 6.82 -21.06
C ARG A 211 13.02 6.40 -19.99
N LEU A 212 12.63 7.35 -19.14
CA LEU A 212 11.62 7.13 -18.09
C LEU A 212 10.27 6.66 -18.69
N SER A 213 9.87 7.20 -19.84
CA SER A 213 8.64 6.81 -20.54
C SER A 213 8.59 5.32 -20.87
N MET A 214 9.70 4.73 -21.33
CA MET A 214 9.78 3.29 -21.59
C MET A 214 9.72 2.46 -20.31
N SER A 215 10.29 2.97 -19.21
CA SER A 215 10.18 2.31 -17.90
C SER A 215 8.74 2.32 -17.38
N ILE A 216 8.02 3.43 -17.55
CA ILE A 216 6.59 3.53 -17.18
C ILE A 216 5.75 2.61 -18.07
N LEU A 217 5.98 2.59 -19.39
CA LEU A 217 5.26 1.72 -20.32
C LEU A 217 5.42 0.24 -19.95
N THR A 218 6.66 -0.22 -19.76
CA THR A 218 6.94 -1.62 -19.38
C THR A 218 6.32 -1.96 -18.01
N TRP A 219 6.33 -1.02 -17.06
CA TRP A 219 5.66 -1.17 -15.78
C TRP A 219 4.14 -1.34 -15.91
N THR A 220 3.49 -0.51 -16.73
CA THR A 220 2.04 -0.58 -16.99
C THR A 220 1.66 -1.89 -17.66
N ILE A 221 2.46 -2.36 -18.63
CA ILE A 221 2.23 -3.66 -19.30
C ILE A 221 2.34 -4.81 -18.29
N ASP A 222 3.36 -4.80 -17.42
CA ASP A 222 3.52 -5.83 -16.40
C ASP A 222 2.31 -5.88 -15.45
N LEU A 223 1.80 -4.72 -15.00
CA LEU A 223 0.60 -4.66 -14.17
C LEU A 223 -0.66 -5.11 -14.91
N ALA A 224 -0.83 -4.70 -16.17
CA ALA A 224 -1.96 -5.13 -16.98
C ALA A 224 -1.98 -6.66 -17.12
N LEU A 225 -0.83 -7.28 -17.40
CA LEU A 225 -0.71 -8.74 -17.50
C LEU A 225 -1.02 -9.44 -16.17
N ILE A 226 -0.60 -8.89 -15.03
CA ILE A 226 -0.93 -9.42 -13.70
C ILE A 226 -2.44 -9.33 -13.44
N ASN A 227 -3.08 -8.21 -13.76
CA ASN A 227 -4.52 -8.03 -13.59
C ASN A 227 -5.33 -8.99 -14.47
N VAL A 228 -4.95 -9.13 -15.75
CA VAL A 228 -5.61 -10.07 -16.66
C VAL A 228 -5.38 -11.51 -16.20
N PHE A 229 -4.19 -11.85 -15.69
CA PHE A 229 -3.92 -13.18 -15.14
C PHE A 229 -4.80 -13.48 -13.92
N ALA A 230 -4.98 -12.52 -13.01
CA ALA A 230 -5.88 -12.68 -11.86
C ALA A 230 -7.34 -12.87 -12.31
N LEU A 231 -7.79 -12.14 -13.34
CA LEU A 231 -9.11 -12.32 -13.94
C LEU A 231 -9.26 -13.69 -14.60
N PHE A 232 -8.25 -14.13 -15.35
CA PHE A 232 -8.19 -15.45 -15.97
C PHE A 232 -8.33 -16.56 -14.91
N GLN A 233 -7.58 -16.47 -13.81
CA GLN A 233 -7.69 -17.42 -12.70
C GLN A 233 -9.10 -17.44 -12.10
N LYS A 234 -9.74 -16.28 -11.97
CA LYS A 234 -11.11 -16.16 -11.44
C LYS A 234 -12.15 -16.79 -12.37
N ILE A 235 -12.05 -16.57 -13.68
CA ILE A 235 -13.03 -17.05 -14.66
C ILE A 235 -12.86 -18.55 -14.95
N ALA A 236 -11.64 -19.01 -15.18
CA ALA A 236 -11.36 -20.40 -15.56
C ALA A 236 -11.25 -21.35 -14.34
N GLY A 237 -11.28 -20.82 -13.11
CA GLY A 237 -11.40 -21.60 -11.88
C GLY A 237 -10.29 -22.64 -11.70
N VAL A 238 -10.67 -23.87 -11.34
CA VAL A 238 -9.71 -24.96 -11.03
C VAL A 238 -8.79 -25.28 -12.21
N GLN A 239 -9.27 -25.14 -13.45
CA GLN A 239 -8.45 -25.40 -14.64
C GLN A 239 -7.30 -24.40 -14.81
N ALA A 240 -7.49 -23.16 -14.34
CA ALA A 240 -6.46 -22.12 -14.41
C ALA A 240 -5.34 -22.28 -13.37
N SER A 241 -5.59 -23.02 -12.27
CA SER A 241 -4.62 -23.21 -11.19
C SER A 241 -3.28 -23.83 -11.66
N ARG A 242 -3.30 -24.55 -12.78
CA ARG A 242 -2.12 -25.19 -13.37
C ARG A 242 -1.25 -24.23 -14.19
N VAL A 243 -1.80 -23.09 -14.62
CA VAL A 243 -1.08 -22.13 -15.47
C VAL A 243 -0.33 -21.14 -14.59
N LYS A 244 1.01 -21.16 -14.66
CA LYS A 244 1.87 -20.17 -14.00
C LYS A 244 1.84 -18.84 -14.74
N LEU A 245 2.06 -17.73 -14.03
CA LEU A 245 2.09 -16.38 -14.65
C LEU A 245 3.05 -16.29 -15.84
N ARG A 246 4.25 -16.88 -15.75
CA ARG A 246 5.22 -16.90 -16.85
C ARG A 246 4.68 -17.57 -18.11
N GLU A 247 3.98 -18.69 -17.95
CA GLU A 247 3.36 -19.43 -19.05
C GLU A 247 2.19 -18.63 -19.64
N PHE A 248 1.39 -17.99 -18.79
CA PHE A 248 0.35 -17.07 -19.25
C PHE A 248 0.92 -15.92 -20.08
N LYS A 249 1.99 -15.26 -19.61
CA LYS A 249 2.68 -14.20 -20.36
C LYS A 249 3.19 -14.69 -21.73
N ARG A 250 3.75 -15.91 -21.79
CA ARG A 250 4.20 -16.53 -23.05
C ARG A 250 3.05 -16.68 -24.04
N ARG A 251 1.92 -17.25 -23.61
CA ARG A 251 0.72 -17.43 -24.46
C ARG A 251 0.14 -16.11 -24.97
N VAL A 252 0.13 -15.08 -24.12
CA VAL A 252 -0.29 -13.74 -24.54
C VAL A 252 0.66 -13.19 -25.61
N ALA A 253 1.97 -13.33 -25.43
CA ALA A 253 2.94 -12.90 -26.44
C ALA A 253 2.73 -13.64 -27.78
N GLU A 254 2.59 -14.96 -27.76
CA GLU A 254 2.34 -15.78 -28.94
C GLU A 254 1.05 -15.40 -29.67
N SER A 255 0.00 -15.05 -28.92
CA SER A 255 -1.28 -14.61 -29.48
C SER A 255 -1.21 -13.21 -30.12
N LEU A 256 -0.28 -12.37 -29.66
CA LEU A 256 -0.10 -11.00 -30.15
C LEU A 256 0.89 -10.89 -31.31
N THR A 257 1.74 -11.90 -31.54
CA THR A 257 2.77 -11.88 -32.59
C THR A 257 2.57 -12.82 -33.78
N PRO A 258 1.38 -13.41 -34.10
CA PRO A 258 1.30 -14.42 -35.17
C PRO A 258 1.66 -13.85 -36.54
N VAL A 259 1.23 -12.62 -36.84
CA VAL A 259 1.52 -11.94 -38.11
C VAL A 259 3.00 -11.62 -38.22
N GLN A 260 3.62 -11.08 -37.16
CA GLN A 260 5.06 -10.80 -37.17
C GLN A 260 5.88 -12.08 -37.26
N SER A 261 5.49 -13.16 -36.58
CA SER A 261 6.13 -14.47 -36.69
C SER A 261 6.11 -14.99 -38.12
N MET A 262 4.96 -14.93 -38.80
CA MET A 262 4.84 -15.32 -40.21
C MET A 262 5.73 -14.47 -41.13
N HIS A 263 5.76 -13.14 -40.92
CA HIS A 263 6.67 -12.28 -41.70
C HIS A 263 8.15 -12.60 -41.47
N MET A 264 8.54 -12.90 -40.23
CA MET A 264 9.91 -13.28 -39.89
C MET A 264 10.30 -14.65 -40.47
N GLU A 265 9.37 -15.61 -40.51
CA GLU A 265 9.58 -16.92 -41.13
C GLU A 265 9.72 -16.80 -42.65
N ASN A 266 8.84 -16.04 -43.31
CA ASN A 266 8.91 -15.78 -44.74
C ASN A 266 10.22 -15.06 -45.12
N ALA A 267 10.65 -14.09 -44.32
CA ALA A 267 11.92 -13.39 -44.55
C ALA A 267 13.15 -14.29 -44.34
N ARG A 268 13.08 -15.30 -43.47
CA ARG A 268 14.16 -16.28 -43.28
C ARG A 268 14.18 -17.35 -44.39
N GLY A 269 13.03 -17.68 -44.95
CA GLY A 269 12.88 -18.60 -46.08
C GLY A 269 13.36 -18.03 -47.42
N ALA A 270 13.37 -16.70 -47.55
CA ALA A 270 14.07 -16.02 -48.63
C ALA A 270 15.59 -16.16 -48.42
N GLN A 271 16.18 -17.26 -48.91
CA GLN A 271 17.63 -17.33 -49.05
C GLN A 271 18.09 -16.10 -49.84
N PRO A 272 19.17 -15.41 -49.42
CA PRO A 272 19.79 -14.41 -50.28
C PRO A 272 20.10 -15.09 -51.60
N ALA A 273 19.60 -14.51 -52.70
CA ALA A 273 19.91 -14.99 -54.04
C ALA A 273 21.43 -15.23 -54.12
N PRO A 274 21.88 -16.37 -54.67
CA PRO A 274 23.30 -16.67 -54.78
C PRO A 274 23.96 -15.49 -55.49
N THR A 275 24.90 -14.87 -54.77
CA THR A 275 25.74 -13.74 -55.18
C THR A 275 25.82 -13.58 -56.69
N GLU A 276 25.07 -12.63 -57.24
CA GLU A 276 25.51 -12.00 -58.49
C GLU A 276 26.86 -11.32 -58.20
N PRO A 277 27.86 -11.50 -59.08
CA PRO A 277 29.19 -10.97 -58.85
C PRO A 277 29.14 -9.44 -58.72
N ILE A 278 29.85 -8.93 -57.70
CA ILE A 278 29.98 -7.54 -57.23
C ILE A 278 30.39 -6.50 -58.30
N ASN A 279 30.55 -6.87 -59.57
CA ASN A 279 31.18 -6.01 -60.57
C ASN A 279 30.28 -5.03 -61.33
N ASN A 280 28.97 -4.94 -61.06
CA ASN A 280 28.07 -4.12 -61.90
C ASN A 280 27.19 -3.08 -61.18
N VAL A 281 27.52 -2.64 -59.97
CA VAL A 281 26.81 -1.50 -59.34
C VAL A 281 27.80 -0.41 -58.90
N LEU A 282 28.53 0.14 -59.87
CA LEU A 282 29.03 1.51 -59.81
C LEU A 282 28.21 2.33 -60.80
N GLY A 283 27.04 2.76 -60.35
CA GLY A 283 26.15 3.67 -61.07
C GLY A 283 25.46 4.55 -60.04
N ALA A 284 25.75 5.84 -60.12
CA ALA A 284 25.41 6.88 -59.17
C ALA A 284 23.95 6.87 -58.71
N ASP A 285 23.74 6.91 -57.39
CA ASP A 285 22.62 7.64 -56.83
C ASP A 285 23.00 8.20 -55.45
N GLU A 286 23.07 9.54 -55.41
CA GLU A 286 23.30 10.33 -54.20
C GLU A 286 22.04 10.35 -53.35
N ASN A 287 21.81 9.31 -52.56
CA ASN A 287 20.86 9.38 -51.46
C ASN A 287 21.51 8.90 -50.17
N LEU A 288 22.03 9.87 -49.40
CA LEU A 288 22.31 9.74 -47.98
C LEU A 288 21.06 9.19 -47.29
N HIS A 289 21.02 7.90 -46.98
CA HIS A 289 20.41 7.30 -45.77
C HIS A 289 20.61 5.78 -45.79
N VAL A 290 21.83 5.31 -46.07
CA VAL A 290 22.18 3.90 -45.82
C VAL A 290 22.81 3.79 -44.44
N ILE A 291 22.07 3.16 -43.53
CA ILE A 291 22.53 2.74 -42.22
C ILE A 291 23.65 1.71 -42.44
N THR A 292 24.89 2.14 -42.30
CA THR A 292 26.06 1.27 -42.35
C THR A 292 26.02 0.30 -41.14
N PRO A 293 26.29 -1.01 -41.32
CA PRO A 293 26.50 -1.91 -40.20
C PRO A 293 27.74 -1.46 -39.42
N LYS A 294 27.59 -1.19 -38.13
CA LYS A 294 28.73 -0.78 -37.26
C LYS A 294 29.82 -1.86 -37.27
N LEU A 295 30.94 -1.53 -37.92
CA LEU A 295 32.23 -2.16 -37.64
C LEU A 295 32.60 -1.89 -36.18
N LYS A 296 33.02 -2.95 -35.47
CA LYS A 296 33.56 -2.88 -34.11
C LYS A 296 34.88 -2.11 -34.16
N GLY A 297 34.84 -0.84 -33.80
CA GLY A 297 36.00 -0.03 -33.48
C GLY A 297 35.95 0.38 -32.00
N GLU A 298 37.00 0.03 -31.27
CA GLU A 298 37.32 0.55 -29.94
C GLU A 298 37.24 2.08 -29.94
N PHE A 299 36.62 2.67 -28.92
CA PHE A 299 36.91 4.06 -28.59
C PHE A 299 36.85 4.34 -27.09
N ASN A 300 37.83 5.15 -26.73
CA ASN A 300 38.31 5.55 -25.43
C ASN A 300 37.36 6.54 -24.72
N ARG A 301 37.77 6.83 -23.48
CA ARG A 301 37.13 7.58 -22.39
C ARG A 301 36.62 9.01 -22.70
N GLU A 302 35.83 9.46 -21.72
CA GLU A 302 35.60 10.84 -21.25
C GLU A 302 34.56 11.71 -21.97
N THR A 303 33.40 11.86 -21.30
CA THR A 303 32.76 13.18 -21.15
C THR A 303 31.86 13.20 -19.91
N HIS A 304 32.25 13.99 -18.92
CA HIS A 304 31.40 14.42 -17.81
C HIS A 304 30.39 15.45 -18.32
N VAL A 305 29.10 15.28 -18.01
CA VAL A 305 28.13 16.37 -18.06
C VAL A 305 27.34 16.39 -16.76
N LEU A 306 27.57 17.48 -16.03
CA LEU A 306 26.92 17.93 -14.81
C LEU A 306 25.50 18.41 -15.15
N PHE A 307 24.48 17.99 -14.40
CA PHE A 307 23.21 18.72 -14.33
C PHE A 307 22.78 18.89 -12.88
N VAL A 308 22.77 20.17 -12.48
CA VAL A 308 22.17 20.71 -11.26
C VAL A 308 20.67 20.84 -11.52
N LEU A 309 19.83 20.41 -10.57
CA LEU A 309 18.40 20.73 -10.56
C LEU A 309 18.08 21.42 -9.23
N THR A 310 17.65 22.68 -9.34
CA THR A 310 16.81 23.40 -8.38
C THR A 310 15.40 22.82 -8.38
#